data_AF-A0AAV1KL24-F1
#
_entry.id   AF-A0AAV1KL24-F1
#
_cell.length_a   1.000
_cell.length_b   1.000
_cell.length_c   1.000
_cell.angle_alpha   90.00
_cell.angle_beta   90.00
_cell.angle_gamma   90.00
#
_symmetry.space_group_name_H-M   'P 1'
#
loop_
_entity.id
_entity.type
_entity.pdbx_description
1 polymer ?
#
loop_
_entity_poly.entity_id
_entity_poly.type
_entity_poly.pdbx_seq_one_letter_code
_entity_poly.pdbx_strand_id
1 'polypeptide(L)'
;MVDVTSETCAVTLVSGWIARFGCPTLVTTDRGRQFGSHLYKALTKLVGARHLRTTAYHPAANGIIERLHRQLKAAIMCHTSSQWTEALPLVLLGMRNSWKEDLQTTPAELVYSQTLSLPGQYLSPIDDYTTANVKEYLTRLRSCMAELTPK
;
A
#
# COMPACT_ATOMS: atom_id res chain seq x y z
N MET A 1 17.05 15.11 -8.03
CA MET A 1 16.85 14.38 -6.76
C MET A 1 15.79 15.14 -6.00
N VAL A 2 14.61 14.54 -5.79
CA VAL A 2 13.50 15.23 -5.08
C VAL A 2 13.96 15.51 -3.65
N ASP A 3 13.76 16.74 -3.20
CA ASP A 3 14.24 17.24 -1.91
C ASP A 3 13.54 16.53 -0.74
N VAL A 4 14.29 16.18 0.32
CA VAL A 4 13.78 15.49 1.52
C VAL A 4 13.36 16.53 2.56
N THR A 5 12.53 17.47 2.15
CA THR A 5 12.00 18.51 3.03
C THR A 5 10.74 18.05 3.73
N SER A 6 10.39 18.72 4.83
CA SER A 6 9.12 18.51 5.51
C SER A 6 7.92 18.77 4.60
N GLU A 7 8.04 19.75 3.70
CA GLU A 7 7.00 20.10 2.73
C GLU A 7 6.78 18.97 1.73
N THR A 8 7.84 18.46 1.11
CA THR A 8 7.73 17.30 0.21
C THR A 8 7.07 16.12 0.92
N CYS A 9 7.53 15.78 2.13
CA CYS A 9 6.95 14.67 2.90
C CYS A 9 5.46 14.89 3.21
N ALA A 10 5.05 16.12 3.52
CA ALA A 10 3.65 16.45 3.76
C ALA A 10 2.80 16.31 2.49
N VAL A 11 3.27 16.86 1.36
CA VAL A 11 2.59 16.75 0.06
C VAL A 11 2.48 15.29 -0.38
N THR A 12 3.54 14.50 -0.21
CA THR A 12 3.53 13.06 -0.52
C THR A 12 2.56 12.28 0.36
N LEU A 13 2.47 12.59 1.67
CA LEU A 13 1.51 11.94 2.55
C LEU A 13 0.07 12.24 2.13
N VAL A 14 -0.24 13.50 1.83
CA VAL A 14 -1.59 13.93 1.44
C VAL A 14 -1.98 13.34 0.09
N SER A 15 -1.16 13.57 -0.95
CA SER A 15 -1.48 13.14 -2.32
C SER A 15 -1.35 11.63 -2.53
N GLY A 16 -0.42 10.98 -1.83
CA GLY A 16 -0.14 9.56 -1.98
C GLY A 16 -1.04 8.66 -1.13
N TRP A 17 -1.19 8.96 0.16
CA TRP A 17 -1.93 8.11 1.09
C TRP A 17 -3.32 8.64 1.39
N ILE A 18 -3.42 9.87 1.92
CA ILE A 18 -4.70 10.39 2.45
C ILE A 18 -5.74 10.50 1.35
N ALA A 19 -5.37 10.98 0.17
CA ALA A 19 -6.27 11.08 -0.98
C ALA A 19 -6.78 9.71 -1.49
N ARG A 20 -6.06 8.61 -1.21
CA ARG A 20 -6.40 7.27 -1.71
C ARG A 20 -7.10 6.40 -0.66
N PHE A 21 -6.67 6.50 0.60
CA PHE A 21 -7.08 5.58 1.68
C PHE A 21 -7.75 6.31 2.85
N GLY A 22 -7.82 7.64 2.82
CA GLY A 22 -8.32 8.45 3.92
C GLY A 22 -7.28 8.75 5.01
N CYS A 23 -7.71 9.48 6.04
CA CYS A 23 -6.83 9.91 7.13
C CYS A 23 -6.49 8.74 8.07
N PRO A 24 -5.20 8.44 8.29
CA PRO A 24 -4.82 7.43 9.26
C PRO A 24 -5.08 7.91 10.69
N THR A 25 -5.43 6.99 11.59
CA THR A 25 -5.55 7.29 13.03
C THR A 25 -4.18 7.45 13.70
N LEU A 26 -3.16 6.76 13.19
CA LEU A 26 -1.81 6.74 13.72
C LEU A 26 -0.79 6.80 12.57
N VAL A 27 0.19 7.70 12.69
CA VAL A 27 1.34 7.78 11.80
C VAL A 27 2.59 7.56 12.63
N THR A 28 3.37 6.54 12.30
CA THR A 28 4.64 6.24 12.95
C THR A 28 5.79 6.62 12.01
N THR A 29 6.70 7.47 12.45
CA THR A 29 7.89 7.88 11.67
C THR A 29 9.17 7.62 12.45
N ASP A 30 10.29 7.62 11.75
CA ASP A 30 11.59 7.69 12.39
C ASP A 30 11.84 9.08 13.03
N ARG A 31 13.08 9.29 13.49
CA ARG A 31 13.49 10.55 14.10
C ARG A 31 14.01 11.59 13.12
N GLY A 32 13.81 11.40 11.80
CA GLY A 32 14.19 12.35 10.76
C GLY A 32 13.69 13.77 11.05
N ARG A 33 14.52 14.77 10.71
CA ARG A 33 14.21 16.19 10.98
C ARG A 33 12.94 16.66 10.27
N GLN A 34 12.68 16.13 9.07
CA GLN A 34 11.50 16.41 8.26
C GLN A 34 10.18 16.08 8.99
N PHE A 35 10.16 14.96 9.74
CA PHE A 35 8.98 14.53 10.51
C PHE A 35 8.89 15.21 11.88
N GLY A 36 9.96 15.86 12.35
CA GLY A 36 9.97 16.64 13.59
C GLY A 36 9.52 18.10 13.41
N SER A 37 9.36 18.56 12.17
CA SER A 37 9.04 19.94 11.82
C SER A 37 7.68 20.40 12.38
N HIS A 38 7.54 21.71 12.58
CA HIS A 38 6.25 22.30 12.97
C HIS A 38 5.16 22.00 11.93
N LEU A 39 5.53 22.03 10.65
CA LEU A 39 4.65 21.72 9.53
C LEU A 39 4.04 20.31 9.65
N TYR A 40 4.87 19.29 9.90
CA TYR A 40 4.38 17.91 9.99
C TYR A 40 3.48 17.69 11.23
N LYS A 41 3.79 18.36 12.34
CA LYS A 41 2.92 18.37 13.54
C LYS A 41 1.58 19.06 13.28
N ALA A 42 1.60 20.19 12.58
CA ALA A 42 0.38 20.91 12.22
C ALA A 42 -0.49 20.08 11.28
N LEU A 43 0.12 19.44 10.28
CA LEU A 43 -0.56 18.54 9.34
C LEU A 43 -1.24 17.37 10.08
N THR A 44 -0.49 16.64 10.91
CA THR A 44 -1.02 15.47 11.63
C THR A 44 -2.15 15.86 12.58
N LYS A 45 -2.05 17.02 13.24
CA LYS A 45 -3.15 17.59 14.03
C LYS A 45 -4.38 17.94 13.18
N LEU A 46 -4.19 18.53 12.01
CA LEU A 46 -5.27 18.92 11.09
C LEU A 46 -6.05 17.72 10.58
N VAL A 47 -5.35 16.64 10.21
CA VAL A 47 -5.99 15.41 9.70
C VAL A 47 -6.48 14.48 10.82
N GLY A 48 -6.29 14.86 12.09
CA GLY A 48 -6.70 14.06 13.24
C GLY A 48 -5.83 12.82 13.52
N ALA A 49 -4.65 12.73 12.89
CA ALA A 49 -3.74 11.61 13.07
C ALA A 49 -2.86 11.79 14.30
N ARG A 50 -2.71 10.73 15.11
CA ARG A 50 -1.70 10.71 16.17
C ARG A 50 -0.33 10.41 15.58
N HIS A 51 0.62 11.32 15.78
CA HIS A 51 2.01 11.12 15.31
C HIS A 51 2.87 10.48 16.41
N LEU A 52 3.43 9.29 16.13
CA LEU A 52 4.42 8.63 16.96
C LEU A 52 5.78 8.66 16.27
N ARG A 53 6.82 8.93 17.05
CA ARG A 53 8.21 8.84 16.59
C ARG A 53 8.84 7.60 17.20
N THR A 54 9.44 6.75 16.37
CA THR A 54 10.13 5.56 16.87
C THR A 54 11.22 5.97 17.84
N THR A 55 11.30 5.28 18.97
CA THR A 55 12.45 5.42 19.86
C THR A 55 13.64 4.68 19.25
N ALA A 56 14.87 5.03 19.63
CA ALA A 56 16.09 4.35 19.17
C ALA A 56 16.06 2.83 19.48
N TYR A 57 15.22 2.41 20.44
CA TYR A 57 15.03 1.03 20.88
C TYR A 57 13.69 0.42 20.44
N HIS A 58 13.11 0.86 19.32
CA HIS A 58 11.93 0.19 18.74
C HIS A 58 12.26 -0.54 17.42
N PRO A 59 13.14 -1.56 17.47
CA PRO A 59 13.63 -2.27 16.28
C PRO A 59 12.52 -3.05 15.55
N ALA A 60 11.40 -3.36 16.22
CA ALA A 60 10.30 -4.08 15.59
C ALA A 60 9.60 -3.26 14.49
N ALA A 61 9.20 -2.02 14.78
CA ALA A 61 8.49 -1.18 13.80
C ALA A 61 9.40 -0.76 12.64
N ASN A 62 10.65 -0.36 12.94
CA ASN A 62 11.61 -0.04 11.90
C ASN A 62 12.04 -1.29 11.12
N GLY A 63 12.15 -2.44 11.79
CA GLY A 63 12.55 -3.70 11.17
C GLY A 63 11.59 -4.18 10.07
N ILE A 64 10.28 -3.92 10.20
CA ILE A 64 9.30 -4.23 9.15
C ILE A 64 9.56 -3.37 7.92
N ILE A 65 9.75 -2.06 8.10
CA ILE A 65 10.04 -1.13 6.99
C ILE A 65 11.40 -1.46 6.35
N GLU A 66 12.42 -1.75 7.15
CA GLU A 66 13.75 -2.14 6.66
C GLU A 66 13.72 -3.45 5.87
N ARG A 67 12.92 -4.44 6.31
CA ARG A 67 12.70 -5.69 5.56
C ARG A 67 12.01 -5.41 4.23
N LEU A 68 10.98 -4.55 4.22
CA LEU A 68 10.30 -4.14 2.99
C LEU A 68 11.28 -3.42 2.04
N HIS A 69 12.10 -2.51 2.55
CA HIS A 69 13.11 -1.80 1.75
C HIS A 69 14.14 -2.75 1.13
N ARG A 70 14.58 -3.79 1.86
CA ARG A 70 15.49 -4.81 1.30
C ARG A 70 14.84 -5.55 0.13
N GLN A 71 13.59 -5.98 0.28
CA GLN A 71 12.85 -6.64 -0.79
C GLN A 71 12.65 -5.73 -2.01
N LEU A 72 12.29 -4.47 -1.77
CA LEU A 72 12.11 -3.47 -2.84
C LEU A 72 13.41 -3.23 -3.61
N LYS A 73 14.54 -3.06 -2.91
CA LYS A 73 15.84 -2.88 -3.56
C LYS A 73 16.22 -4.10 -4.41
N ALA A 74 15.99 -5.31 -3.90
CA ALA A 74 16.24 -6.53 -4.65
C ALA A 74 15.41 -6.59 -5.94
N ALA A 75 14.10 -6.30 -5.85
CA ALA A 75 13.21 -6.28 -7.01
C ALA A 75 13.61 -5.21 -8.03
N ILE A 76 14.04 -4.03 -7.58
CA ILE A 76 14.55 -2.96 -8.46
C ILE A 76 15.85 -3.39 -9.15
N MET A 77 16.78 -4.04 -8.45
CA MET A 77 18.05 -4.48 -9.02
C MET A 77 17.89 -5.53 -10.13
N CYS A 78 16.77 -6.27 -10.14
CA CYS A 78 16.44 -7.19 -11.22
C CYS A 78 16.08 -6.46 -12.53
N HIS A 79 15.85 -5.14 -12.50
CA HIS A 79 15.64 -4.34 -13.70
C HIS A 79 16.97 -3.78 -14.22
N THR A 80 17.29 -4.11 -15.47
CA THR A 80 18.57 -3.80 -16.13
C THR A 80 18.73 -2.31 -16.49
N SER A 81 17.66 -1.52 -16.40
CA SER A 81 17.67 -0.10 -16.77
C SER A 81 18.23 0.78 -15.66
N SER A 82 19.07 1.75 -16.03
CA SER A 82 19.53 2.83 -15.14
C SER A 82 18.39 3.74 -14.65
N GLN A 83 17.22 3.70 -15.32
CA GLN A 83 16.03 4.48 -15.00
C GLN A 83 15.05 3.70 -14.12
N TRP A 84 15.52 3.23 -12.96
CA TRP A 84 14.72 2.43 -12.03
C TRP A 84 13.43 3.10 -11.54
N THR A 85 13.37 4.44 -11.55
CA THR A 85 12.19 5.22 -11.16
C THR A 85 11.00 4.99 -12.08
N GLU A 86 11.22 4.70 -13.37
CA GLU A 86 10.16 4.41 -14.33
C GLU A 86 9.54 3.02 -14.10
N ALA A 87 10.36 2.07 -13.64
CA ALA A 87 9.91 0.72 -13.35
C ALA A 87 9.30 0.56 -11.94
N LEU A 88 9.53 1.54 -11.06
CA LEU A 88 9.05 1.51 -9.67
C LEU A 88 7.54 1.25 -9.53
N PRO A 89 6.63 1.86 -10.33
CA PRO A 89 5.21 1.56 -10.24
C PRO A 89 4.86 0.10 -10.51
N LEU A 90 5.54 -0.54 -11.48
CA LEU A 90 5.34 -1.95 -11.84
C LEU A 90 5.92 -2.88 -10.77
N VAL A 91 7.10 -2.57 -10.24
CA VAL A 91 7.70 -3.31 -9.12
C VAL A 91 6.77 -3.29 -7.92
N LEU A 92 6.24 -2.12 -7.55
CA LEU A 92 5.29 -1.99 -6.44
C LEU A 92 3.97 -2.73 -6.71
N LEU A 93 3.50 -2.78 -7.95
CA LEU A 93 2.33 -3.57 -8.33
C LEU A 93 2.58 -5.07 -8.09
N GLY A 94 3.72 -5.60 -8.56
CA GLY A 94 4.12 -6.99 -8.33
C GLY A 94 4.24 -7.30 -6.84
N MET A 95 4.90 -6.44 -6.06
CA MET A 95 5.03 -6.62 -4.61
C MET A 95 3.68 -6.62 -3.88
N ARG A 96 2.70 -5.82 -4.31
CA ARG A 96 1.35 -5.81 -3.72
C ARG A 96 0.54 -7.07 -4.04
N ASN A 97 0.77 -7.68 -5.21
CA ASN A 97 0.13 -8.94 -5.61
C ASN A 97 0.90 -10.20 -5.20
N SER A 98 2.08 -10.04 -4.60
CA SER A 98 2.88 -11.19 -4.17
C SER A 98 2.30 -11.81 -2.90
N TRP A 99 2.13 -13.14 -2.91
CA TRP A 99 1.72 -13.89 -1.73
C TRP A 99 2.72 -13.70 -0.59
N LYS A 100 2.21 -13.43 0.61
CA LYS A 100 3.02 -13.30 1.83
C LYS A 100 2.65 -14.44 2.77
N GLU A 101 3.58 -15.37 2.97
CA GLU A 101 3.38 -16.51 3.88
C GLU A 101 3.09 -16.05 5.31
N ASP A 102 3.78 -15.01 5.81
CA ASP A 102 3.54 -14.44 7.13
C ASP A 102 2.08 -13.94 7.33
N LEU A 103 1.42 -13.52 6.24
CA LEU A 103 0.06 -12.97 6.27
C LEU A 103 -1.00 -13.96 5.76
N GLN A 104 -0.57 -15.05 5.10
CA GLN A 104 -1.44 -16.00 4.39
C GLN A 104 -2.40 -15.32 3.38
N THR A 105 -1.94 -14.22 2.77
CA THR A 105 -2.69 -13.44 1.77
C THR A 105 -1.75 -12.48 1.04
N THR A 106 -2.24 -11.81 -0.01
CA THR A 106 -1.53 -10.73 -0.69
C THR A 106 -1.83 -9.36 -0.05
N PRO A 107 -0.87 -8.41 -0.05
CA PRO A 107 -1.14 -7.03 0.39
C PRO A 107 -2.29 -6.35 -0.35
N ALA A 108 -2.50 -6.66 -1.63
CA ALA A 108 -3.62 -6.16 -2.42
C ALA A 108 -4.97 -6.63 -1.86
N GLU A 109 -5.11 -7.91 -1.55
CA GLU A 109 -6.32 -8.47 -0.95
C GLU A 109 -6.62 -7.87 0.42
N LEU A 110 -5.60 -7.61 1.24
CA LEU A 110 -5.81 -6.96 2.54
C LEU A 110 -6.37 -5.53 2.43
N VAL A 111 -5.98 -4.79 1.40
CA VAL A 111 -6.36 -3.38 1.23
C VAL A 111 -7.65 -3.24 0.43
N TYR A 112 -7.84 -4.06 -0.60
CA TYR A 112 -8.93 -3.91 -1.57
C TYR A 112 -9.91 -5.09 -1.57
N SER A 113 -9.69 -6.11 -0.73
CA SER A 113 -10.45 -7.37 -0.70
C SER A 113 -10.40 -8.16 -2.02
N GLN A 114 -9.45 -7.83 -2.91
CA GLN A 114 -9.22 -8.50 -4.18
C GLN A 114 -7.76 -8.30 -4.62
N THR A 115 -7.28 -9.18 -5.48
CA THR A 115 -6.00 -8.99 -6.17
C THR A 115 -6.11 -7.90 -7.24
N LEU A 116 -5.00 -7.21 -7.52
CA LEU A 116 -4.96 -6.18 -8.55
C LEU A 116 -4.59 -6.82 -9.89
N SER A 117 -5.33 -6.50 -10.95
CA SER A 117 -5.08 -7.06 -12.27
C SER A 117 -3.69 -6.71 -12.79
N LEU A 118 -2.95 -7.73 -13.23
CA LEU A 118 -1.62 -7.56 -13.81
C LEU A 118 -1.70 -7.27 -15.32
N PRO A 119 -0.78 -6.48 -15.88
CA PRO A 119 -0.64 -6.36 -17.32
C PRO A 119 -0.46 -7.75 -17.94
N GLY A 120 -1.34 -8.11 -18.88
CA GLY A 120 -1.34 -9.44 -19.52
C GLY A 120 -2.31 -10.47 -18.94
N GLN A 121 -2.91 -10.22 -17.77
CA GLN A 121 -3.87 -11.14 -17.14
C GLN A 121 -5.15 -11.33 -17.98
N TYR A 122 -5.49 -10.37 -18.83
CA TYR A 122 -6.63 -10.43 -19.74
C TYR A 122 -6.24 -10.73 -21.21
N LEU A 123 -4.96 -11.08 -21.47
CA LEU A 123 -4.50 -11.43 -22.82
C LEU A 123 -4.67 -12.93 -23.14
N SER A 124 -5.13 -13.73 -22.18
CA SER A 124 -5.74 -15.02 -22.52
C SER A 124 -6.88 -14.78 -23.51
N PRO A 125 -7.09 -15.66 -24.52
CA PRO A 125 -8.31 -15.63 -25.29
C PRO A 125 -9.46 -15.56 -24.28
N ILE A 126 -10.41 -14.67 -24.54
CA ILE A 126 -11.68 -14.67 -23.83
C ILE A 126 -12.30 -16.02 -24.15
N ASP A 127 -11.95 -17.06 -23.39
CA ASP A 127 -12.83 -18.21 -23.25
C ASP A 127 -14.15 -17.61 -22.81
N ASP A 128 -15.25 -17.98 -23.47
CA ASP A 128 -16.60 -17.51 -23.22
C ASP A 128 -16.98 -17.68 -21.74
N TYR A 129 -16.51 -16.76 -20.87
CA TYR A 129 -16.88 -16.63 -19.46
C TYR A 129 -18.32 -16.11 -19.46
N THR A 130 -19.16 -17.09 -19.71
CA THR A 130 -20.59 -17.07 -19.87
C THR A 130 -21.22 -16.30 -18.72
N THR A 131 -22.25 -15.52 -19.04
CA THR A 131 -23.13 -14.78 -18.14
C THR A 131 -23.59 -15.58 -16.89
N ALA A 132 -23.50 -16.92 -16.95
CA ALA A 132 -23.67 -17.84 -15.83
C ALA A 132 -22.76 -17.54 -14.63
N ASN A 133 -21.46 -17.25 -14.86
CA ASN A 133 -20.48 -17.05 -13.79
C ASN A 133 -20.71 -15.72 -13.03
N VAL A 134 -21.16 -14.68 -13.74
CA VAL A 134 -21.53 -13.40 -13.12
C VAL A 134 -22.77 -13.54 -12.23
N LYS A 135 -23.78 -14.29 -12.68
CA LYS A 135 -24.98 -14.57 -11.86
C LYS A 135 -24.64 -15.36 -10.60
N GLU A 136 -23.78 -16.36 -10.71
CA GLU A 136 -23.34 -17.17 -9.58
C GLU A 136 -22.53 -16.34 -8.56
N TYR A 137 -21.58 -15.53 -9.05
CA TYR A 137 -20.83 -14.59 -8.22
C TYR A 137 -21.73 -13.59 -7.49
N LEU A 138 -22.68 -12.95 -8.20
CA LEU A 138 -23.62 -12.01 -7.59
C LEU A 138 -24.52 -12.68 -6.54
N THR A 139 -24.89 -13.94 -6.76
CA THR A 139 -25.69 -14.71 -5.80
C THR A 139 -24.88 -14.99 -4.53
N ARG A 140 -23.62 -15.43 -4.66
CA ARG A 140 -22.72 -15.63 -3.51
C ARG A 140 -22.46 -14.32 -2.76
N LEU A 141 -22.21 -13.22 -3.47
CA LEU A 141 -21.96 -11.91 -2.87
C LEU A 141 -23.18 -11.43 -2.07
N ARG A 142 -24.40 -11.57 -2.63
CA ARG A 142 -25.64 -11.20 -1.93
C ARG A 142 -25.88 -12.03 -0.68
N SER A 143 -25.65 -13.34 -0.72
CA SER A 143 -25.77 -14.20 0.46
C SER A 143 -24.75 -13.82 1.54
N CYS A 144 -23.49 -13.60 1.17
CA CYS A 144 -22.44 -13.23 2.11
C CYS A 144 -22.72 -11.86 2.77
N MET A 145 -23.21 -10.88 1.99
CA MET A 145 -23.58 -9.57 2.52
C MET A 145 -24.84 -9.60 3.40
N ALA A 146 -25.76 -10.54 3.18
CA ALA A 146 -26.94 -10.73 4.02
C ALA A 146 -26.58 -11.36 5.38
N GLU A 147 -25.54 -12.19 5.45
CA GLU A 147 -25.02 -12.73 6.71
C GLU A 147 -24.28 -11.69 7.55
N LEU A 148 -23.79 -10.63 6.91
CA LEU A 148 -23.07 -9.53 7.56
C LEU A 148 -23.99 -8.43 8.11
N THR A 149 -25.31 -8.61 8.11
CA THR A 149 -26.21 -7.61 8.72
C THR A 149 -25.92 -7.50 10.22
N PRO A 150 -25.69 -6.28 10.74
CA PRO A 150 -25.41 -6.09 12.16
C PRO A 150 -26.63 -6.49 13.00
N LYS A 151 -26.39 -7.16 14.13
CA LYS A 151 -27.39 -7.34 15.18
C LYS A 151 -27.73 -6.03 15.85
#